data_AF-A0A921QQM1-F1
#
_entry.id   AF-A0A921QQM1-F1
#
_cell.length_a   1.000
_cell.length_b   1.000
_cell.length_c   1.000
_cell.angle_alpha   90.00
_cell.angle_beta   90.00
_cell.angle_gamma   90.00
#
_symmetry.space_group_name_H-M   'P 1'
#
loop_
_entity.id
_entity.type
_entity.pdbx_description
1 polymer ?
#
loop_
_entity_poly.entity_id
_entity_poly.type
_entity_poly.pdbx_seq_one_letter_code
_entity_poly.pdbx_strand_id
1 'polypeptide(L)'
;MAKTTILLLLLLLLSSILVVADQAATTATQLSPAAEKSIGDLNLEVEKVIDVVVSAAPPAKQMETMHAALKHLQPIKSALAKAKESGDEKKIAKLVFRVEIAAAIINAAPADKKLMMMEDSFNSVAAPSPLDCPTVDKAYCETDSKIQKAFDGVVAAAPVEKRLEVRATILKKTMYTAGSTINKAYADGDEKKIAQVLAAYSKAADEVIAAAPADKLTIMEKTFIAAAATGN
;
A
#
# COMPACT_ATOMS: atom_id res chain seq x y z
N MET A 1 -35.85 19.80 -1.39
CA MET A 1 -36.31 18.54 -2.00
C MET A 1 -35.65 18.23 -3.36
N ALA A 2 -34.40 18.70 -3.61
CA ALA A 2 -33.66 18.42 -4.86
C ALA A 2 -32.45 17.48 -4.69
N LYS A 3 -32.04 17.18 -3.45
CA LYS A 3 -30.89 16.32 -3.14
C LYS A 3 -31.21 14.83 -3.24
N THR A 4 -32.43 14.42 -2.93
CA THR A 4 -32.87 13.02 -2.98
C THR A 4 -33.08 12.51 -4.40
N THR A 5 -33.45 13.39 -5.33
CA THR A 5 -33.67 13.04 -6.74
C THR A 5 -32.37 12.81 -7.51
N ILE A 6 -31.28 13.51 -7.16
CA ILE A 6 -29.97 13.34 -7.80
C ILE A 6 -29.32 12.01 -7.38
N LEU A 7 -29.50 11.59 -6.11
CA LEU A 7 -28.99 10.32 -5.61
C LEU A 7 -29.69 9.12 -6.27
N LEU A 8 -31.01 9.19 -6.50
CA LEU A 8 -31.76 8.17 -7.22
C LEU A 8 -31.40 8.10 -8.71
N LEU A 9 -31.10 9.23 -9.36
CA LEU A 9 -30.68 9.23 -10.77
C LEU A 9 -29.28 8.64 -10.97
N LEU A 10 -28.37 8.78 -10.00
CA LEU A 10 -27.05 8.13 -10.04
C LEU A 10 -27.13 6.61 -9.77
N LEU A 11 -28.09 6.15 -8.96
CA LEU A 11 -28.35 4.72 -8.74
C LEU A 11 -28.99 4.03 -9.96
N LEU A 12 -29.74 4.76 -10.78
CA LEU A 12 -30.39 4.24 -12.00
C LEU A 12 -29.45 4.15 -13.21
N LEU A 13 -28.30 4.86 -13.20
CA LEU A 13 -27.28 4.77 -14.26
C LEU A 13 -26.39 3.52 -14.15
N LEU A 14 -26.51 2.76 -13.05
CA LEU A 14 -25.73 1.54 -12.80
C LEU A 14 -26.40 0.25 -13.32
N SER A 15 -27.63 0.31 -13.84
CA SER A 15 -28.45 -0.89 -14.09
C SER A 15 -28.86 -1.14 -15.54
N SER A 16 -28.27 -0.47 -16.53
CA SER A 16 -28.63 -0.67 -17.95
C SER A 16 -27.43 -0.87 -18.88
N ILE A 17 -26.85 -2.08 -18.85
CA ILE A 17 -26.25 -2.70 -20.04
C ILE A 17 -26.72 -4.16 -20.12
N LEU A 18 -27.81 -4.38 -20.86
CA LEU A 18 -28.13 -5.66 -21.48
C LEU A 18 -27.64 -5.58 -22.92
N VAL A 19 -26.53 -6.24 -23.24
CA VAL A 19 -26.19 -6.66 -24.61
C VAL A 19 -25.70 -8.10 -24.56
N VAL A 20 -26.59 -8.95 -25.07
CA VAL A 20 -26.45 -10.20 -25.84
C VAL A 20 -25.07 -10.89 -25.85
N ALA A 21 -25.13 -12.17 -25.48
CA ALA A 21 -24.06 -13.15 -25.43
C ALA A 21 -23.23 -13.29 -26.72
N ASP A 22 -21.93 -13.49 -26.55
CA ASP A 22 -21.20 -14.50 -27.31
C ASP A 22 -20.36 -15.36 -26.37
N GLN A 23 -20.36 -16.67 -26.62
CA GLN A 23 -19.84 -17.69 -25.73
C GLN A 23 -18.32 -17.75 -25.73
N ALA A 24 -17.73 -17.23 -24.67
CA ALA A 24 -16.64 -17.91 -23.99
C ALA A 24 -16.99 -17.89 -22.50
N ALA A 25 -17.57 -18.97 -22.00
CA ALA A 25 -17.84 -19.14 -20.58
C ALA A 25 -16.52 -19.21 -19.81
N THR A 26 -15.90 -18.07 -19.54
CA THR A 26 -15.10 -17.92 -18.33
C THR A 26 -16.11 -18.03 -17.20
N THR A 27 -16.22 -19.22 -16.60
CA THR A 27 -16.93 -19.37 -15.32
C THR A 27 -16.25 -18.41 -14.35
N ALA A 28 -16.83 -17.22 -14.16
CA ALA A 28 -16.48 -16.40 -13.02
C ALA A 28 -16.79 -17.28 -11.80
N THR A 29 -15.74 -17.76 -11.13
CA THR A 29 -15.89 -18.59 -9.94
C THR A 29 -16.78 -17.83 -8.97
N GLN A 30 -18.00 -18.35 -8.76
CA GLN A 30 -18.92 -17.74 -7.82
C GLN A 30 -18.31 -17.83 -6.43
N LEU A 31 -18.16 -16.69 -5.76
CA LEU A 31 -17.65 -16.63 -4.40
C LEU A 31 -18.65 -17.26 -3.43
N SER A 32 -18.15 -17.80 -2.32
CA SER A 32 -19.00 -18.24 -1.23
C SER A 32 -19.72 -17.05 -0.60
N PRO A 33 -20.91 -17.27 0.00
CA PRO A 33 -21.61 -16.24 0.76
C PRO A 33 -20.76 -15.64 1.89
N ALA A 34 -19.84 -16.42 2.46
CA ALA A 34 -18.91 -15.95 3.49
C ALA A 34 -17.92 -14.93 2.91
N ALA A 35 -17.31 -15.23 1.75
CA ALA A 35 -16.40 -14.31 1.07
C ALA A 35 -17.13 -13.03 0.63
N GLU A 36 -18.36 -13.14 0.12
CA GLU A 36 -19.20 -11.97 -0.22
C GLU A 36 -19.50 -11.11 1.01
N LYS A 37 -19.86 -11.73 2.13
CA LYS A 37 -20.07 -11.02 3.40
C LYS A 37 -18.79 -10.31 3.86
N SER A 38 -17.64 -10.98 3.83
CA SER A 38 -16.35 -10.36 4.20
C SER A 38 -16.02 -9.15 3.33
N ILE A 39 -16.35 -9.18 2.04
CA ILE A 39 -16.19 -8.03 1.14
C ILE A 39 -17.16 -6.90 1.50
N GLY A 40 -18.41 -7.24 1.86
CA GLY A 40 -19.38 -6.26 2.36
C GLY A 40 -18.91 -5.57 3.63
N ASP A 41 -18.44 -6.35 4.61
CA ASP A 41 -17.89 -5.85 5.88
C ASP A 41 -16.65 -4.97 5.65
N LEU A 42 -15.76 -5.37 4.73
CA LEU A 42 -14.60 -4.60 4.30
C LEU A 42 -14.98 -3.22 3.75
N ASN A 43 -15.97 -3.16 2.86
CA ASN A 43 -16.44 -1.89 2.28
C ASN A 43 -16.97 -0.95 3.36
N LEU A 44 -17.75 -1.48 4.30
CA LEU A 44 -18.28 -0.71 5.43
C LEU A 44 -17.15 -0.18 6.33
N GLU A 45 -16.11 -0.97 6.57
CA GLU A 45 -14.96 -0.52 7.36
C GLU A 45 -14.17 0.59 6.65
N VAL A 46 -13.98 0.48 5.33
CA VAL A 46 -13.35 1.52 4.52
C VAL A 46 -14.15 2.83 4.55
N GLU A 47 -15.48 2.77 4.50
CA GLU A 47 -16.36 3.94 4.65
C GLU A 47 -16.17 4.60 6.02
N LYS A 48 -16.16 3.83 7.11
CA LYS A 48 -15.92 4.37 8.46
C LYS A 48 -14.55 5.03 8.57
N VAL A 49 -13.52 4.44 7.99
CA VAL A 49 -12.16 5.03 7.98
C VAL A 49 -12.16 6.37 7.26
N ILE A 50 -12.89 6.50 6.14
CA ILE A 50 -13.05 7.79 5.45
C ILE A 50 -13.70 8.82 6.38
N ASP A 51 -14.79 8.46 7.06
CA ASP A 51 -15.48 9.36 7.97
C ASP A 51 -14.57 9.81 9.12
N VAL A 52 -13.77 8.90 9.68
CA VAL A 52 -12.76 9.21 10.71
C VAL A 52 -11.68 10.17 10.17
N VAL A 53 -11.18 9.95 8.96
CA VAL A 53 -10.17 10.82 8.33
C VAL A 53 -10.75 12.20 8.05
N VAL A 54 -11.97 12.29 7.52
CA VAL A 54 -12.63 13.56 7.17
C VAL A 54 -12.98 14.36 8.42
N SER A 55 -13.57 13.72 9.42
CA SER A 55 -13.97 14.38 10.67
C SER A 55 -12.78 14.92 11.47
N ALA A 56 -11.59 14.32 11.34
CA ALA A 56 -10.37 14.79 11.98
C ALA A 56 -9.78 16.05 11.33
N ALA A 57 -10.17 16.38 10.09
CA ALA A 57 -9.73 17.59 9.42
C ALA A 57 -10.45 18.84 9.95
N PRO A 58 -9.80 20.02 9.95
CA PRO A 58 -10.48 21.29 10.23
C PRO A 58 -11.73 21.46 9.35
N PRO A 59 -12.84 22.06 9.84
CA PRO A 59 -14.09 22.16 9.07
C PRO A 59 -13.93 22.72 7.65
N ALA A 60 -13.09 23.74 7.48
CA ALA A 60 -12.81 24.34 6.17
C ALA A 60 -12.06 23.41 5.19
N LYS A 61 -11.47 22.31 5.67
CA LYS A 61 -10.67 21.35 4.91
C LYS A 61 -11.35 19.98 4.74
N GLN A 62 -12.54 19.78 5.30
CA GLN A 62 -13.22 18.48 5.25
C GLN A 62 -13.56 18.03 3.82
N MET A 63 -14.05 18.95 2.97
CA MET A 63 -14.35 18.62 1.57
C MET A 63 -13.10 18.24 0.77
N GLU A 64 -12.00 18.97 0.96
CA GLU A 64 -10.71 18.67 0.34
C GLU A 64 -10.17 17.30 0.81
N THR A 65 -10.25 17.06 2.12
CA THR A 65 -9.84 15.81 2.75
C THR A 65 -10.68 14.63 2.24
N MET A 66 -11.99 14.81 2.07
CA MET A 66 -12.88 13.78 1.53
C MET A 66 -12.51 13.43 0.08
N HIS A 67 -12.26 14.42 -0.77
CA HIS A 67 -11.81 14.16 -2.14
C HIS A 67 -10.45 13.43 -2.18
N ALA A 68 -9.52 13.78 -1.30
CA ALA A 68 -8.24 13.07 -1.20
C ALA A 68 -8.43 11.62 -0.71
N ALA A 69 -9.20 11.42 0.37
CA ALA A 69 -9.51 10.10 0.92
C ALA A 69 -10.14 9.17 -0.13
N LEU A 70 -11.09 9.66 -0.92
CA LEU A 70 -11.72 8.87 -1.99
C LEU A 70 -10.74 8.46 -3.09
N LYS A 71 -9.73 9.29 -3.40
CA LYS A 71 -8.67 8.93 -4.35
C LYS A 71 -7.80 7.80 -3.82
N HIS A 72 -7.51 7.80 -2.51
CA HIS A 72 -6.70 6.75 -1.87
C HIS A 72 -7.40 5.38 -1.79
N LEU A 73 -8.65 5.24 -2.23
CA LEU A 73 -9.32 3.94 -2.31
C LEU A 73 -8.90 3.07 -3.50
N GLN A 74 -8.32 3.66 -4.54
CA GLN A 74 -7.97 2.92 -5.76
C GLN A 74 -7.07 1.70 -5.52
N PRO A 75 -6.03 1.75 -4.66
CA PRO A 75 -5.19 0.60 -4.36
C PRO A 75 -5.97 -0.60 -3.81
N ILE A 76 -6.93 -0.35 -2.90
CA ILE A 76 -7.80 -1.39 -2.33
C ILE A 76 -8.71 -1.97 -3.41
N LYS A 77 -9.34 -1.11 -4.23
CA LYS A 77 -10.23 -1.55 -5.31
C LYS A 77 -9.50 -2.44 -6.31
N SER A 78 -8.30 -2.03 -6.73
CA SER A 78 -7.46 -2.81 -7.64
C SER A 78 -7.02 -4.13 -7.04
N ALA A 79 -6.59 -4.15 -5.77
CA ALA A 79 -6.21 -5.38 -5.08
C ALA A 79 -7.40 -6.34 -4.91
N LEU A 80 -8.59 -5.80 -4.61
CA LEU A 80 -9.81 -6.60 -4.48
C LEU A 80 -10.27 -7.17 -5.82
N ALA A 81 -10.21 -6.39 -6.89
CA ALA A 81 -10.51 -6.87 -8.24
C ALA A 81 -9.60 -8.05 -8.62
N LYS A 82 -8.28 -7.91 -8.45
CA LYS A 82 -7.30 -8.99 -8.70
C LYS A 82 -7.56 -10.23 -7.84
N ALA A 83 -7.91 -10.05 -6.57
CA ALA A 83 -8.24 -11.17 -5.68
C ALA A 83 -9.51 -11.90 -6.16
N LYS A 84 -10.56 -11.16 -6.55
CA LYS A 84 -11.80 -11.71 -7.10
C LYS A 84 -11.58 -12.47 -8.42
N GLU A 85 -10.81 -11.88 -9.34
CA GLU A 85 -10.48 -12.50 -10.65
C GLU A 85 -9.81 -13.87 -10.49
N SER A 86 -9.01 -14.04 -9.43
CA SER A 86 -8.35 -15.31 -9.16
C SER A 86 -9.27 -16.42 -8.65
N GLY A 87 -10.47 -16.07 -8.15
CA GLY A 87 -11.37 -17.00 -7.46
C GLY A 87 -10.83 -17.59 -6.16
N ASP A 88 -9.65 -17.15 -5.70
CA ASP A 88 -8.99 -17.67 -4.50
C ASP A 88 -9.46 -16.89 -3.27
N GLU A 89 -10.39 -17.48 -2.53
CA GLU A 89 -10.96 -16.89 -1.32
C GLU A 89 -9.90 -16.63 -0.22
N LYS A 90 -8.77 -17.37 -0.23
CA LYS A 90 -7.68 -17.10 0.72
C LYS A 90 -7.00 -15.76 0.41
N LYS A 91 -6.90 -15.39 -0.88
CA LYS A 91 -6.39 -14.06 -1.28
C LYS A 91 -7.34 -12.95 -0.86
N ILE A 92 -8.66 -13.19 -0.95
CA ILE A 92 -9.67 -12.24 -0.48
C ILE A 92 -9.57 -12.07 1.03
N ALA A 93 -9.56 -13.16 1.81
CA ALA A 93 -9.45 -13.09 3.26
C ALA A 93 -8.16 -12.37 3.71
N LYS A 94 -7.04 -12.65 3.03
CA LYS A 94 -5.77 -11.97 3.29
C LYS A 94 -5.82 -10.48 2.97
N LEU A 95 -6.47 -10.10 1.88
CA LEU A 95 -6.67 -8.70 1.53
C LEU A 95 -7.49 -7.98 2.60
N VAL A 96 -8.60 -8.58 3.04
CA VAL A 96 -9.46 -8.05 4.11
C VAL A 96 -8.61 -7.79 5.37
N PHE A 97 -7.84 -8.79 5.80
CA PHE A 97 -6.96 -8.66 6.97
C PHE A 97 -5.94 -7.53 6.84
N ARG A 98 -5.35 -7.33 5.64
CA ARG A 98 -4.42 -6.20 5.41
C ARG A 98 -5.11 -4.84 5.48
N VAL A 99 -6.34 -4.74 5.00
CA VAL A 99 -7.11 -3.49 5.11
C VAL A 99 -7.53 -3.23 6.55
N GLU A 100 -7.87 -4.25 7.33
CA GLU A 100 -8.14 -4.10 8.77
C GLU A 100 -6.92 -3.56 9.53
N ILE A 101 -5.71 -4.07 9.23
CA ILE A 101 -4.46 -3.52 9.78
C ILE A 101 -4.28 -2.06 9.36
N ALA A 102 -4.50 -1.74 8.07
CA ALA A 102 -4.41 -0.38 7.57
C ALA A 102 -5.41 0.55 8.29
N ALA A 103 -6.66 0.12 8.45
CA ALA A 103 -7.69 0.84 9.18
C ALA A 103 -7.28 1.12 10.63
N ALA A 104 -6.74 0.11 11.32
CA ALA A 104 -6.24 0.27 12.69
C ALA A 104 -5.09 1.31 12.78
N ILE A 105 -4.14 1.29 11.83
CA ILE A 105 -3.05 2.27 11.75
C ILE A 105 -3.61 3.68 11.55
N ILE A 106 -4.55 3.86 10.63
CA ILE A 106 -5.17 5.16 10.33
C ILE A 106 -5.96 5.67 11.55
N ASN A 107 -6.70 4.78 12.22
CA ASN A 107 -7.48 5.12 13.40
C ASN A 107 -6.59 5.53 14.58
N ALA A 108 -5.44 4.89 14.76
CA ALA A 108 -4.47 5.23 15.80
C ALA A 108 -3.64 6.49 15.50
N ALA A 109 -3.60 6.95 14.25
CA ALA A 109 -2.79 8.10 13.86
C ALA A 109 -3.30 9.43 14.47
N PRO A 110 -2.38 10.37 14.79
CA PRO A 110 -2.76 11.74 15.15
C PRO A 110 -3.66 12.39 14.10
N ALA A 111 -4.58 13.26 14.53
CA ALA A 111 -5.61 13.85 13.66
C ALA A 111 -5.03 14.48 12.39
N ASP A 112 -3.93 15.22 12.49
CA ASP A 112 -3.23 15.88 11.38
C ASP A 112 -2.46 14.93 10.46
N LYS A 113 -2.31 13.66 10.86
CA LYS A 113 -1.61 12.62 10.11
C LYS A 113 -2.52 11.57 9.49
N LYS A 114 -3.81 11.54 9.84
CA LYS A 114 -4.76 10.51 9.38
C LYS A 114 -4.83 10.37 7.86
N LEU A 115 -4.89 11.48 7.13
CA LEU A 115 -4.94 11.44 5.66
C LEU A 115 -3.64 10.88 5.04
N MET A 116 -2.49 11.31 5.55
CA MET A 116 -1.18 10.79 5.12
C MET A 116 -1.05 9.30 5.42
N MET A 117 -1.43 8.88 6.63
CA MET A 117 -1.42 7.47 7.01
C MET A 117 -2.42 6.64 6.20
N MET A 118 -3.54 7.23 5.75
CA MET A 118 -4.47 6.56 4.84
C MET A 118 -3.85 6.31 3.47
N GLU A 119 -3.17 7.32 2.88
CA GLU A 119 -2.42 7.13 1.64
C GLU A 119 -1.40 6.00 1.76
N ASP A 120 -0.51 6.07 2.75
CA ASP A 120 0.56 5.08 2.91
C ASP A 120 0.02 3.67 3.19
N SER A 121 -0.96 3.56 4.09
CA SER A 121 -1.49 2.26 4.50
C SER A 121 -2.27 1.62 3.37
N PHE A 122 -3.05 2.38 2.59
CA PHE A 122 -3.78 1.82 1.46
C PHE A 122 -2.87 1.52 0.27
N ASN A 123 -1.83 2.32 0.02
CA ASN A 123 -0.80 1.96 -0.96
C ASN A 123 -0.12 0.64 -0.57
N SER A 124 0.15 0.45 0.73
CA SER A 124 0.77 -0.79 1.22
C SER A 124 -0.07 -2.03 0.91
N VAL A 125 -1.40 -1.91 0.86
CA VAL A 125 -2.31 -3.03 0.56
C VAL A 125 -2.10 -3.57 -0.86
N ALA A 126 -1.74 -2.70 -1.82
CA ALA A 126 -1.51 -3.09 -3.21
C ALA A 126 -0.14 -3.75 -3.44
N ALA A 127 0.85 -3.49 -2.59
CA ALA A 127 2.18 -4.10 -2.70
C ALA A 127 2.18 -5.56 -2.22
N PRO A 128 3.11 -6.40 -2.70
CA PRO A 128 3.38 -7.70 -2.08
C PRO A 128 3.75 -7.56 -0.60
N SER A 129 3.48 -8.60 0.20
CA SER A 129 3.89 -8.63 1.61
C SER A 129 5.26 -9.31 1.73
N PRO A 130 6.21 -8.75 2.50
CA PRO A 130 7.48 -9.43 2.81
C PRO A 130 7.28 -10.81 3.45
N LEU A 131 6.20 -10.99 4.22
CA LEU A 131 5.86 -12.26 4.87
C LEU A 131 5.54 -13.39 3.87
N ASP A 132 5.28 -13.04 2.62
CA ASP A 132 4.93 -13.99 1.57
C ASP A 132 6.11 -14.35 0.69
N CYS A 133 7.27 -13.73 0.91
CA CYS A 133 8.47 -14.06 0.17
C CYS A 133 8.97 -15.47 0.52
N PRO A 134 9.48 -16.25 -0.45
CA PRO A 134 9.75 -15.89 -1.86
C PRO A 134 8.60 -16.24 -2.82
N THR A 135 7.39 -16.51 -2.33
CA THR A 135 6.28 -17.08 -3.11
C THR A 135 5.47 -16.05 -3.90
N VAL A 136 5.74 -14.77 -3.70
CA VAL A 136 5.14 -13.63 -4.40
C VAL A 136 6.14 -13.03 -5.41
N ASP A 137 5.87 -11.81 -5.89
CA ASP A 137 6.71 -11.09 -6.84
C ASP A 137 8.21 -11.26 -6.55
N LYS A 138 8.92 -11.92 -7.47
CA LYS A 138 10.32 -12.29 -7.28
C LYS A 138 11.21 -11.06 -7.16
N ALA A 139 11.00 -10.05 -8.00
CA ALA A 139 11.81 -8.84 -8.00
C ALA A 139 11.63 -8.06 -6.71
N TYR A 140 10.40 -7.97 -6.20
CA TYR A 140 10.10 -7.44 -4.87
C TYR A 140 10.86 -8.19 -3.78
N CYS A 141 10.73 -9.52 -3.73
CA CYS A 141 11.34 -10.33 -2.68
C CYS A 141 12.87 -10.25 -2.67
N GLU A 142 13.50 -10.25 -3.84
CA GLU A 142 14.94 -10.06 -3.96
C GLU A 142 15.36 -8.66 -3.48
N THR A 143 14.58 -7.63 -3.82
CA THR A 143 14.85 -6.26 -3.41
C THR A 143 14.67 -6.06 -1.90
N ASP A 144 13.57 -6.55 -1.32
CA ASP A 144 13.30 -6.52 0.12
C ASP A 144 14.41 -7.23 0.90
N SER A 145 14.83 -8.43 0.46
CA SER A 145 15.94 -9.16 1.06
C SER A 145 17.25 -8.36 1.05
N LYS A 146 17.57 -7.69 -0.06
CA LYS A 146 18.76 -6.82 -0.15
C LYS A 146 18.65 -5.61 0.78
N ILE A 147 17.49 -4.95 0.83
CA ILE A 147 17.24 -3.81 1.72
C ILE A 147 17.44 -4.23 3.18
N GLN A 148 16.89 -5.38 3.59
CA GLN A 148 17.05 -5.91 4.95
C GLN A 148 18.52 -6.21 5.26
N LYS A 149 19.25 -6.84 4.32
CA LYS A 149 20.69 -7.11 4.49
C LYS A 149 21.51 -5.82 4.59
N ALA A 150 21.19 -4.80 3.80
CA ALA A 150 21.82 -3.48 3.89
C ALA A 150 21.55 -2.84 5.27
N PHE A 151 20.30 -2.85 5.72
CA PHE A 151 19.88 -2.36 7.02
C PHE A 151 20.65 -3.05 8.17
N ASP A 152 20.65 -4.38 8.20
CA ASP A 152 21.36 -5.15 9.22
C ASP A 152 22.88 -4.89 9.18
N GLY A 153 23.44 -4.71 7.98
CA GLY A 153 24.83 -4.32 7.79
C GLY A 153 25.17 -2.96 8.41
N VAL A 154 24.28 -1.96 8.28
CA VAL A 154 24.48 -0.65 8.92
C VAL A 154 24.39 -0.77 10.44
N VAL A 155 23.39 -1.48 10.95
CA VAL A 155 23.23 -1.67 12.41
C VAL A 155 24.41 -2.42 13.00
N ALA A 156 24.93 -3.45 12.31
CA ALA A 156 26.09 -4.21 12.77
C ALA A 156 27.38 -3.37 12.79
N ALA A 157 27.53 -2.45 11.83
CA ALA A 157 28.70 -1.58 11.73
C ALA A 157 28.74 -0.45 12.76
N ALA A 158 27.60 -0.11 13.36
CA ALA A 158 27.55 0.90 14.42
C ALA A 158 28.21 0.39 15.72
N PRO A 159 28.80 1.30 16.53
CA PRO A 159 29.23 0.99 17.89
C PRO A 159 28.08 0.34 18.68
N VAL A 160 28.39 -0.68 19.50
CA VAL A 160 27.40 -1.55 20.16
C VAL A 160 26.36 -0.73 20.94
N GLU A 161 26.83 0.31 21.58
CA GLU A 161 26.13 1.24 22.46
C GLU A 161 25.16 2.14 21.67
N LYS A 162 25.43 2.34 20.37
CA LYS A 162 24.62 3.17 19.45
C LYS A 162 23.73 2.36 18.52
N ARG A 163 23.82 1.03 18.51
CA ARG A 163 23.07 0.18 17.56
C ARG A 163 21.56 0.39 17.62
N LEU A 164 21.00 0.57 18.83
CA LEU A 164 19.56 0.82 18.99
C LEU A 164 19.14 2.17 18.41
N GLU A 165 19.93 3.22 18.64
CA GLU A 165 19.69 4.56 18.11
C GLU A 165 19.79 4.58 16.57
N VAL A 166 20.84 3.95 16.03
CA VAL A 166 21.03 3.80 14.58
C VAL A 166 19.87 3.01 13.97
N ARG A 167 19.50 1.88 14.58
CA ARG A 167 18.34 1.07 14.15
C ARG A 167 17.06 1.89 14.11
N ALA A 168 16.72 2.59 15.20
CA ALA A 168 15.51 3.39 15.29
C ALA A 168 15.47 4.52 14.25
N THR A 169 16.61 5.19 14.03
CA THR A 169 16.74 6.28 13.06
C THR A 169 16.51 5.79 11.63
N ILE A 170 17.17 4.70 11.24
CA ILE A 170 17.06 4.13 9.90
C ILE A 170 15.64 3.58 9.66
N LEU A 171 15.02 2.94 10.65
CA LEU A 171 13.63 2.47 10.54
C LEU A 171 12.67 3.63 10.29
N LYS A 172 12.73 4.66 11.15
CA LYS A 172 11.79 5.79 11.13
C LYS A 172 11.86 6.61 9.85
N LYS A 173 13.06 6.74 9.26
CA LYS A 173 13.27 7.61 8.10
C LYS A 173 13.49 6.79 6.84
N THR A 174 14.62 6.11 6.76
CA THR A 174 15.08 5.47 5.52
C THR A 174 14.21 4.30 5.08
N MET A 175 13.87 3.39 6.00
CA MET A 175 13.03 2.22 5.68
C MET A 175 11.58 2.59 5.45
N TYR A 176 11.04 3.52 6.24
CA TYR A 176 9.71 4.05 6.00
C TYR A 176 9.60 4.70 4.62
N THR A 177 10.56 5.55 4.21
CA THR A 177 10.57 6.14 2.88
C THR A 177 10.70 5.08 1.79
N ALA A 178 11.60 4.10 1.94
CA ALA A 178 11.73 3.01 0.97
C ALA A 178 10.43 2.22 0.81
N GLY A 179 9.80 1.83 1.93
CA GLY A 179 8.51 1.14 1.93
C GLY A 179 7.41 1.98 1.27
N SER A 180 7.27 3.26 1.64
CA SER A 180 6.26 4.16 1.05
C SER A 180 6.46 4.34 -0.45
N THR A 181 7.68 4.57 -0.93
CA THR A 181 7.98 4.73 -2.37
C THR A 181 7.69 3.44 -3.16
N ILE A 182 8.11 2.27 -2.65
CA ILE A 182 7.82 0.99 -3.30
C ILE A 182 6.31 0.73 -3.31
N ASN A 183 5.63 0.93 -2.18
CA ASN A 183 4.19 0.73 -2.06
C ASN A 183 3.41 1.64 -3.01
N LYS A 184 3.84 2.90 -3.16
CA LYS A 184 3.24 3.84 -4.11
C LYS A 184 3.38 3.35 -5.56
N ALA A 185 4.56 2.84 -5.95
CA ALA A 185 4.75 2.30 -7.29
C ALA A 185 3.81 1.12 -7.58
N TYR A 186 3.61 0.23 -6.61
CA TYR A 186 2.63 -0.86 -6.72
C TYR A 186 1.18 -0.38 -6.76
N ALA A 187 0.87 0.66 -5.98
CA ALA A 187 -0.45 1.28 -5.94
C ALA A 187 -0.82 1.97 -7.26
N ASP A 188 0.15 2.63 -7.91
CA ASP A 188 -0.01 3.24 -9.23
C ASP A 188 -0.24 2.16 -10.32
N GLY A 189 0.27 0.94 -10.11
CA GLY A 189 0.06 -0.22 -10.99
C GLY A 189 0.87 -0.18 -12.30
N ASP A 190 1.81 0.76 -12.45
CA ASP A 190 2.71 0.85 -13.59
C ASP A 190 3.89 -0.12 -13.43
N GLU A 191 3.88 -1.22 -14.19
CA GLU A 191 4.91 -2.26 -14.16
C GLU A 191 6.32 -1.72 -14.44
N LYS A 192 6.44 -0.70 -15.32
CA LYS A 192 7.75 -0.09 -15.62
C LYS A 192 8.24 0.72 -14.44
N LYS A 193 7.35 1.48 -13.80
CA LYS A 193 7.67 2.26 -12.59
C LYS A 193 8.03 1.35 -11.42
N ILE A 194 7.30 0.25 -11.23
CA ILE A 194 7.63 -0.78 -10.22
C ILE A 194 9.03 -1.32 -10.47
N ALA A 195 9.32 -1.78 -11.69
CA ALA A 195 10.63 -2.33 -12.03
C ALA A 195 11.76 -1.31 -11.83
N GLN A 196 11.54 -0.04 -12.21
CA GLN A 196 12.50 1.05 -12.02
C GLN A 196 12.79 1.31 -10.55
N VAL A 197 11.76 1.43 -9.71
CA VAL A 197 11.90 1.69 -8.28
C VAL A 197 12.60 0.53 -7.58
N LEU A 198 12.21 -0.72 -7.89
CA LEU A 198 12.86 -1.91 -7.35
C LEU A 198 14.34 -1.98 -7.75
N ALA A 199 14.66 -1.73 -9.02
CA ALA A 199 16.04 -1.70 -9.49
C ALA A 199 16.88 -0.62 -8.79
N ALA A 200 16.31 0.57 -8.58
CA ALA A 200 16.99 1.66 -7.87
C ALA A 200 17.32 1.30 -6.42
N TYR A 201 16.35 0.74 -5.68
CA TYR A 201 16.58 0.31 -4.30
C TYR A 201 17.49 -0.92 -4.21
N SER A 202 17.39 -1.87 -5.15
CA SER A 202 18.28 -3.02 -5.23
C SER A 202 19.74 -2.58 -5.41
N LYS A 203 19.99 -1.64 -6.32
CA LYS A 203 21.30 -1.03 -6.53
C LYS A 203 21.79 -0.27 -5.28
N ALA A 204 20.95 0.57 -4.68
CA ALA A 204 21.30 1.30 -3.46
C ALA A 204 21.69 0.34 -2.32
N ALA A 205 20.94 -0.75 -2.14
CA ALA A 205 21.25 -1.77 -1.14
C ALA A 205 22.58 -2.48 -1.43
N ASP A 206 22.87 -2.82 -2.69
CA ASP A 206 24.16 -3.41 -3.08
C ASP A 206 25.35 -2.48 -2.75
N GLU A 207 25.20 -1.17 -2.98
CA GLU A 207 26.22 -0.17 -2.62
C GLU A 207 26.48 -0.13 -1.09
N VAL A 208 25.42 -0.17 -0.28
CA VAL A 208 25.53 -0.24 1.19
C VAL A 208 26.20 -1.54 1.64
N ILE A 209 25.85 -2.67 1.02
CA ILE A 209 26.43 -3.97 1.35
C ILE A 209 27.93 -3.98 1.04
N ALA A 210 28.34 -3.42 -0.10
CA ALA A 210 29.74 -3.34 -0.52
C ALA A 210 30.59 -2.33 0.26
N ALA A 211 29.95 -1.33 0.88
CA ALA A 211 30.64 -0.27 1.62
C ALA A 211 31.45 -0.78 2.84
N ALA A 212 32.54 -0.09 3.14
CA ALA A 212 33.30 -0.28 4.38
C ALA A 212 32.42 0.03 5.60
N PRO A 213 32.60 -0.65 6.75
CA PRO A 213 31.72 -0.51 7.92
C PRO A 213 31.47 0.95 8.34
N ALA A 214 32.51 1.79 8.37
CA ALA A 214 32.40 3.18 8.77
C ALA A 214 31.52 4.04 7.83
N ASP A 215 31.38 3.63 6.56
CA ASP A 215 30.69 4.40 5.53
C ASP A 215 29.26 3.91 5.29
N LYS A 216 28.88 2.73 5.81
CA LYS A 216 27.59 2.08 5.50
C LYS A 216 26.39 2.97 5.79
N LEU A 217 26.38 3.67 6.93
CA LEU A 217 25.26 4.56 7.30
C LEU A 217 25.12 5.72 6.30
N THR A 218 26.21 6.45 6.05
CA THR A 218 26.22 7.59 5.14
C THR A 218 25.87 7.18 3.71
N ILE A 219 26.40 6.04 3.24
CA ILE A 219 26.07 5.49 1.92
C ILE A 219 24.59 5.11 1.85
N MET A 220 24.02 4.49 2.89
CA MET A 220 22.60 4.15 2.93
C MET A 220 21.72 5.38 2.85
N GLU A 221 21.98 6.39 3.68
CA GLU A 221 21.21 7.64 3.66
C GLU A 221 21.25 8.31 2.28
N LYS A 222 22.43 8.42 1.67
CA LYS A 222 22.60 9.05 0.36
C LYS A 222 21.91 8.27 -0.76
N THR A 223 22.15 6.96 -0.84
CA THR A 223 21.70 6.13 -1.96
C THR A 223 20.21 5.84 -1.89
N PHE A 224 19.63 5.66 -0.70
CA PHE A 224 18.19 5.46 -0.55
C PHE A 224 17.40 6.74 -0.81
N ILE A 225 17.95 7.93 -0.50
CA ILE A 225 17.34 9.20 -0.92
C ILE A 225 17.36 9.31 -2.45
N ALA A 226 18.46 8.96 -3.10
CA ALA A 226 18.55 8.97 -4.55
C ALA A 226 17.58 7.96 -5.19
N ALA A 227 17.44 6.76 -4.61
CA ALA A 227 16.46 5.77 -5.06
C ALA A 227 15.01 6.28 -4.87
N ALA A 228 14.69 6.91 -3.74
CA ALA A 228 13.36 7.47 -3.50
C ALA A 228 12.96 8.50 -4.57
N ALA A 229 13.91 9.31 -5.04
CA ALA A 229 13.67 10.31 -6.09
C ALA A 229 13.29 9.69 -7.45
N THR A 230 13.55 8.40 -7.67
CA THR A 230 13.13 7.70 -8.91
C THR A 230 11.65 7.31 -8.91
N GLY A 231 11.00 7.30 -7.75
CA GLY A 231 9.57 6.97 -7.62
C GLY A 231 8.62 8.16 -7.69
N ASN A 232 9.15 9.38 -7.78
CA ASN A 232 8.40 10.63 -7.87
C ASN A 232 8.09 11.02 -9.32
#